data_AF-A0A1W9UK33-F1
#
_entry.id   AF-A0A1W9UK33-F1
#
_cell.length_a   1.000
_cell.length_b   1.000
_cell.length_c   1.000
_cell.angle_alpha   90.00
_cell.angle_beta   90.00
_cell.angle_gamma   90.00
#
_symmetry.space_group_name_H-M   'P 1'
#
loop_
_entity.id
_entity.type
_entity.pdbx_description
1 polymer ?
#
loop_
_entity_poly.entity_id
_entity_poly.type
_entity_poly.pdbx_seq_one_letter_code
_entity_poly.pdbx_strand_id
1 'polypeptide(L)'
;MKRAVSVSLGSSVRDHKIEIELLGHQVSIERIGTNGDLEKAMALYEELDGQVDAFGVGGTDLGLQVEERYYPLRAAQKMVSGVRKTPVVDGGGVRSVLERKIMQIVEAEIGEIAPKQAMITSAVDRYDMALSFDRAGYETVYCDLMFGLGIPIPLKGLTTLKR
;
A
#
# COMPACT_ATOMS: atom_id res chain seq x y z
N MET A 1 20.55 6.81 16.11
CA MET A 1 20.19 6.44 14.73
C MET A 1 18.89 5.66 14.78
N LYS A 2 17.91 6.01 13.94
CA LYS A 2 16.63 5.30 13.87
C LYS A 2 16.76 4.06 12.99
N ARG A 3 15.99 3.01 13.27
CA ARG A 3 15.98 1.77 12.50
C ARG A 3 14.56 1.37 12.11
N ALA A 4 14.31 1.26 10.82
CA ALA A 4 13.07 0.74 10.26
C ALA A 4 13.35 -0.58 9.51
N VAL A 5 12.56 -1.61 9.78
CA VAL A 5 12.71 -2.92 9.13
C VAL A 5 11.42 -3.28 8.41
N SER A 6 11.50 -3.54 7.11
CA SER A 6 10.41 -4.14 6.34
C SER A 6 10.60 -5.65 6.27
N VAL A 7 9.65 -6.42 6.82
CA VAL A 7 9.61 -7.87 6.67
C VAL A 7 8.63 -8.19 5.55
N SER A 8 9.10 -8.92 4.55
CA SER A 8 8.40 -9.13 3.28
C SER A 8 8.24 -10.62 2.98
N LEU A 9 7.03 -11.06 2.62
CA LEU A 9 6.83 -12.43 2.10
C LEU A 9 7.53 -12.66 0.74
N GLY A 10 7.89 -11.60 0.02
CA GLY A 10 8.66 -11.70 -1.22
C GLY A 10 10.08 -12.27 -1.06
N SER A 11 10.75 -12.48 -2.20
CA SER A 11 12.09 -13.08 -2.23
C SER A 11 13.14 -12.29 -1.43
N SER A 12 14.07 -13.02 -0.80
CA SER A 12 15.24 -12.49 -0.11
C SER A 12 16.33 -11.99 -1.06
N VAL A 13 16.24 -12.27 -2.36
CA VAL A 13 17.19 -11.76 -3.38
C VAL A 13 17.15 -10.22 -3.46
N ARG A 14 16.03 -9.60 -3.05
CA ARG A 14 15.86 -8.13 -3.00
C ARG A 14 16.17 -7.53 -1.63
N ASP A 15 16.78 -8.31 -0.75
CA ASP A 15 17.14 -7.83 0.58
C ASP A 15 18.24 -6.79 0.44
N HIS A 16 18.05 -5.68 1.13
CA HIS A 16 18.96 -4.55 1.06
C HIS A 16 18.82 -3.74 2.33
N LYS A 17 19.89 -2.99 2.60
CA LYS A 17 19.97 -2.05 3.71
C LYS A 17 20.57 -0.76 3.20
N ILE A 18 19.94 0.35 3.56
CA ILE A 18 20.40 1.69 3.24
C ILE A 18 20.33 2.57 4.49
N GLU A 19 21.16 3.61 4.51
CA GLU A 19 21.10 4.67 5.50
C GLU A 19 20.78 5.97 4.78
N ILE A 20 19.77 6.68 5.27
CA ILE A 20 19.32 7.94 4.69
C ILE A 20 19.05 8.96 5.79
N GLU A 21 19.09 10.23 5.44
CA GLU A 21 18.63 11.30 6.31
C GLU A 21 17.17 11.63 6.00
N LEU A 22 16.29 11.50 7.00
CA LEU A 22 14.88 11.89 6.90
C LEU A 22 14.53 12.84 8.04
N LEU A 23 14.02 14.01 7.69
CA LEU A 23 13.57 15.03 8.66
C LEU A 23 14.64 15.36 9.72
N GLY A 24 15.92 15.42 9.32
CA GLY A 24 17.05 15.68 10.21
C GLY A 24 17.49 14.50 11.08
N HIS A 25 16.96 13.30 10.85
CA HIS A 25 17.37 12.08 11.53
C HIS A 25 18.03 11.09 10.58
N GLN A 26 19.15 10.50 11.01
CA GLN A 26 19.74 9.34 10.34
C GLN A 26 18.87 8.11 10.58
N VAL A 27 18.37 7.50 9.51
CA VAL A 27 17.48 6.34 9.49
C VAL A 27 18.14 5.21 8.69
N SER A 28 18.38 4.08 9.36
CA SER A 28 18.69 2.81 8.69
C SER A 28 17.39 2.15 8.27
N ILE A 29 17.24 1.88 6.98
CA ILE A 29 16.10 1.16 6.40
C ILE A 29 16.61 -0.18 5.87
N GLU A 30 15.94 -1.25 6.29
CA GLU A 30 16.29 -2.62 5.93
C GLU A 30 15.06 -3.34 5.39
N ARG A 31 15.23 -4.13 4.32
CA ARG A 31 14.21 -5.05 3.83
C ARG A 31 14.70 -6.49 3.96
N ILE A 32 13.91 -7.32 4.62
CA ILE A 32 14.16 -8.75 4.83
C ILE A 32 13.07 -9.58 4.17
N GLY A 33 13.45 -10.45 3.24
CA GLY A 33 12.56 -11.33 2.51
C GLY A 33 12.48 -12.70 3.16
N THR A 34 11.28 -13.28 3.23
CA THR A 34 11.06 -14.61 3.81
C THR A 34 10.78 -15.69 2.77
N ASN A 35 10.84 -15.37 1.47
CA ASN A 35 10.65 -16.34 0.37
C ASN A 35 9.32 -17.11 0.46
N GLY A 36 8.25 -16.44 0.90
CA GLY A 36 6.92 -17.01 1.07
C GLY A 36 6.70 -17.72 2.41
N ASP A 37 7.72 -17.81 3.25
CA ASP A 37 7.61 -18.42 4.59
C ASP A 37 6.94 -17.44 5.57
N LEU A 38 5.69 -17.76 5.92
CA LEU A 38 4.87 -16.98 6.84
C LEU A 38 5.34 -17.13 8.29
N GLU A 39 5.75 -18.33 8.70
CA GLU A 39 6.20 -18.59 10.08
C GLU A 39 7.51 -17.84 10.35
N LYS A 40 8.43 -17.85 9.39
CA LYS A 40 9.65 -17.05 9.44
C LYS A 40 9.35 -15.55 9.51
N ALA A 41 8.36 -15.06 8.77
CA ALA A 41 7.96 -13.65 8.85
C ALA A 41 7.42 -13.29 10.24
N MET A 42 6.54 -14.12 10.80
CA MET A 42 5.99 -13.93 12.15
C MET A 42 7.10 -13.94 13.21
N ALA A 43 8.02 -14.91 13.14
CA ALA A 43 9.15 -15.01 14.06
C ALA A 43 10.05 -13.75 14.00
N LEU A 44 10.33 -13.22 12.81
CA LEU A 44 11.11 -11.98 12.66
C LEU A 44 10.42 -10.77 13.28
N TYR A 45 9.10 -10.64 13.11
CA TYR A 45 8.34 -9.56 13.74
C TYR A 45 8.39 -9.64 15.26
N GLU A 46 8.22 -10.83 15.83
CA GLU A 46 8.28 -11.05 17.28
C GLU A 46 9.69 -10.84 17.85
N GLU A 47 10.71 -11.36 17.16
CA GLU A 47 12.11 -11.21 17.56
C GLU A 47 12.52 -9.74 17.60
N LEU A 48 12.17 -8.97 16.58
CA LEU A 48 12.57 -7.58 16.44
C LEU A 48 11.67 -6.59 17.19
N ASP A 49 10.56 -7.05 17.80
CA ASP A 49 9.63 -6.19 18.52
C ASP A 49 10.30 -5.48 19.72
N GLY A 50 10.23 -4.16 19.73
CA GLY A 50 10.93 -3.31 20.69
C GLY A 50 12.43 -3.11 20.42
N GLN A 51 12.99 -3.72 19.38
CA GLN A 51 14.38 -3.54 18.95
C GLN A 51 14.53 -2.59 17.74
N VAL A 52 13.42 -2.30 17.05
CA VAL A 52 13.38 -1.38 15.90
C VAL A 52 12.34 -0.29 16.15
N ASP A 53 12.54 0.88 15.54
CA ASP A 53 11.67 2.03 15.73
C ASP A 53 10.35 1.90 14.95
N ALA A 54 10.34 1.15 13.85
CA ALA A 54 9.14 0.88 13.06
C ALA A 54 9.28 -0.38 12.19
N PHE A 55 8.15 -1.05 11.97
CA PHE A 55 8.02 -2.13 11.00
C PHE A 55 7.29 -1.69 9.75
N GLY A 56 7.76 -2.20 8.60
CA GLY A 56 7.06 -2.16 7.31
C GLY A 56 6.55 -3.54 6.91
N VAL A 57 5.26 -3.69 6.61
CA VAL A 57 4.71 -4.93 6.06
C VAL A 57 4.93 -4.97 4.56
N GLY A 58 5.80 -5.86 4.11
CA GLY A 58 6.16 -6.00 2.71
C GLY A 58 5.38 -7.11 2.00
N GLY A 59 4.86 -6.79 0.81
CA GLY A 59 4.19 -7.76 -0.06
C GLY A 59 2.70 -7.97 0.23
N THR A 60 2.12 -7.24 1.19
CA THR A 60 0.68 -7.20 1.45
C THR A 60 0.32 -5.92 2.22
N ASP A 61 -0.95 -5.55 2.23
CA ASP A 61 -1.50 -4.47 3.05
C ASP A 61 -2.14 -5.03 4.33
N LEU A 62 -2.15 -4.26 5.41
CA LEU A 62 -2.84 -4.60 6.66
C LEU A 62 -4.36 -4.44 6.54
N GLY A 63 -4.80 -3.65 5.56
CA GLY A 63 -6.20 -3.40 5.26
C GLY A 63 -6.38 -2.48 4.07
N LEU A 64 -7.62 -2.42 3.60
CA LEU A 64 -8.02 -1.55 2.50
C LEU A 64 -8.81 -0.38 3.06
N GLN A 65 -8.47 0.84 2.66
CA GLN A 65 -9.20 2.05 3.06
C GLN A 65 -10.06 2.53 1.88
N VAL A 66 -11.37 2.56 2.07
CA VAL A 66 -12.32 3.12 1.10
C VAL A 66 -13.07 4.24 1.79
N GLU A 67 -12.82 5.47 1.36
CA GLU A 67 -13.36 6.67 2.00
C GLU A 67 -13.03 6.69 3.50
N GLU A 68 -14.04 6.68 4.37
CA GLU A 68 -13.88 6.66 5.83
C GLU A 68 -13.85 5.24 6.41
N ARG A 69 -14.09 4.20 5.58
CA ARG A 69 -14.19 2.82 6.03
C ARG A 69 -12.90 2.04 5.81
N TYR A 70 -12.42 1.43 6.89
CA TYR A 70 -11.28 0.52 6.87
C TYR A 70 -11.73 -0.94 6.87
N TYR A 71 -11.21 -1.72 5.93
CA TYR A 71 -11.47 -3.14 5.77
C TYR A 71 -10.20 -3.94 6.14
N PRO A 72 -10.16 -4.58 7.32
CA PRO A 72 -8.97 -5.29 7.77
C PRO A 72 -8.72 -6.55 6.92
N LEU A 73 -7.51 -6.71 6.41
CA LEU A 73 -7.06 -7.96 5.79
C LEU A 73 -6.59 -8.90 6.90
N ARG A 74 -7.52 -9.68 7.44
CA ARG A 74 -7.30 -10.51 8.65
C ARG A 74 -6.08 -11.44 8.55
N ALA A 75 -5.80 -11.99 7.37
CA ALA A 75 -4.62 -12.83 7.15
C ALA A 75 -3.31 -12.03 7.33
N ALA A 76 -3.23 -10.83 6.76
CA ALA A 76 -2.08 -9.95 6.94
C ALA A 76 -1.95 -9.46 8.38
N GLN A 77 -3.06 -9.11 9.04
CA GLN A 77 -3.03 -8.71 10.45
C GLN A 77 -2.58 -9.83 11.39
N LYS A 78 -2.92 -11.10 11.07
CA LYS A 78 -2.46 -12.26 11.84
C LYS A 78 -0.92 -12.38 11.80
N MET A 79 -0.29 -12.08 10.67
CA MET A 79 1.17 -12.14 10.51
C MET A 79 1.92 -11.21 11.47
N VAL A 80 1.31 -10.08 11.85
CA VAL A 80 1.92 -9.09 12.76
C VAL A 80 1.32 -9.13 14.17
N SER A 81 0.44 -10.10 14.44
CA SER A 81 -0.34 -10.17 15.67
C SER A 81 0.49 -10.47 16.93
N GLY A 82 1.75 -10.87 16.78
CA GLY A 82 2.72 -11.04 17.88
C GLY A 82 3.39 -9.75 18.34
N VAL A 83 3.38 -8.69 17.51
CA VAL A 83 4.02 -7.41 17.81
C VAL A 83 3.22 -6.66 18.89
N ARG A 84 3.91 -6.09 19.89
CA ARG A 84 3.31 -5.39 21.04
C ARG A 84 3.87 -4.00 21.26
N LYS A 85 5.14 -3.75 20.93
CA LYS A 85 5.84 -2.50 21.29
C LYS A 85 6.09 -1.61 20.08
N THR A 86 6.59 -2.18 18.99
CA THR A 86 6.99 -1.44 17.80
C THR A 86 5.79 -1.14 16.90
N PRO A 87 5.65 0.09 16.38
CA PRO A 87 4.58 0.41 15.44
C PRO A 87 4.76 -0.34 14.11
N VAL A 88 3.64 -0.82 13.56
CA VAL A 88 3.60 -1.58 12.31
C VAL A 88 2.78 -0.82 11.28
N VAL A 89 3.36 -0.61 10.10
CA VAL A 89 2.72 0.06 8.96
C VAL A 89 2.96 -0.72 7.66
N ASP A 90 2.16 -0.47 6.63
CA ASP A 90 2.25 -1.12 5.31
C ASP A 90 2.54 -0.11 4.16
N GLY A 91 2.76 1.16 4.50
CA GLY A 91 2.97 2.23 3.53
C GLY A 91 1.68 2.87 2.99
N GLY A 92 0.50 2.39 3.40
CA GLY A 92 -0.80 2.92 2.97
C GLY A 92 -0.95 4.43 3.19
N GLY A 93 -0.38 4.98 4.27
CA GLY A 93 -0.40 6.42 4.55
C GLY A 93 0.34 7.27 3.50
N VAL A 94 1.59 6.90 3.17
CA VAL A 94 2.37 7.62 2.13
C VAL A 94 1.71 7.43 0.76
N ARG A 95 1.27 6.21 0.45
CA ARG A 95 0.55 5.89 -0.79
C ARG A 95 -0.69 6.77 -0.95
N SER A 96 -1.54 6.85 0.07
CA SER A 96 -2.78 7.64 0.07
C SER A 96 -2.53 9.12 -0.24
N VAL A 97 -1.53 9.72 0.41
CA VAL A 97 -1.20 11.14 0.22
C VAL A 97 -0.76 11.44 -1.21
N LEU A 98 0.05 10.55 -1.81
CA LEU A 98 0.56 10.72 -3.17
C LEU A 98 -0.51 10.43 -4.21
N GLU A 99 -1.18 9.29 -4.10
CA GLU A 99 -2.16 8.83 -5.09
C GLU A 99 -3.37 9.75 -5.20
N ARG A 100 -3.79 10.39 -4.10
CA ARG A 100 -4.93 11.33 -4.08
C ARG A 100 -4.73 12.57 -4.97
N LYS A 101 -3.51 12.82 -5.44
CA LYS A 101 -3.15 13.97 -6.29
C LYS A 101 -2.51 13.56 -7.61
N ILE A 102 -2.43 12.27 -7.93
CA ILE A 102 -1.59 11.80 -9.02
C ILE A 102 -1.96 12.41 -10.37
N MET A 103 -3.24 12.48 -10.72
CA MET A 103 -3.65 13.04 -12.01
C MET A 103 -3.52 14.55 -12.08
N GLN A 104 -3.68 15.24 -10.95
CA GLN A 104 -3.40 16.67 -10.88
C GLN A 104 -1.91 16.96 -11.11
N ILE A 105 -1.02 16.10 -10.61
CA ILE A 105 0.43 16.22 -10.84
C ILE A 105 0.76 15.89 -12.29
N VAL A 106 0.25 14.77 -12.82
CA VAL A 106 0.50 14.34 -14.19
C VAL A 106 0.08 15.42 -15.18
N GLU A 107 -1.15 15.94 -15.09
CA GLU A 107 -1.62 16.95 -16.04
C GLU A 107 -0.89 18.29 -15.90
N ALA A 108 -0.38 18.62 -14.71
CA ALA A 108 0.48 19.80 -14.53
C ALA A 108 1.84 19.66 -15.22
N GLU A 109 2.39 18.44 -15.26
CA GLU A 109 3.70 18.15 -15.85
C GLU A 109 3.64 17.96 -17.37
N ILE A 110 2.64 17.26 -17.88
CA ILE A 110 2.58 16.86 -19.30
C ILE A 110 1.42 17.47 -20.09
N GLY A 111 0.58 18.29 -19.44
CA GLY A 111 -0.62 18.85 -20.03
C GLY A 111 -1.84 17.94 -19.93
N GLU A 112 -2.99 18.46 -20.36
CA GLU A 112 -4.26 17.75 -20.31
C GLU A 112 -4.27 16.54 -21.26
N ILE A 113 -4.79 15.41 -20.79
CA ILE A 113 -4.93 14.19 -21.59
C ILE A 113 -6.36 14.12 -22.12
N ALA A 114 -6.51 13.97 -23.44
CA ALA A 114 -7.80 13.79 -24.09
C ALA A 114 -7.79 12.57 -25.05
N PRO A 115 -8.83 11.71 -25.02
CA PRO A 115 -9.98 11.75 -24.11
C PRO A 115 -9.60 11.36 -22.67
N LYS A 116 -10.30 11.92 -21.66
CA LYS A 116 -10.10 11.60 -20.24
C LYS A 116 -10.75 10.27 -19.88
N GLN A 117 -10.15 9.17 -20.33
CA GLN A 117 -10.64 7.81 -20.06
C GLN A 117 -9.56 6.99 -19.36
N ALA A 118 -9.96 6.23 -18.35
CA ALA A 118 -9.03 5.42 -17.58
C ALA A 118 -9.66 4.10 -17.11
N MET A 119 -8.81 3.10 -16.93
CA MET A 119 -9.16 1.82 -16.35
C MET A 119 -8.28 1.60 -15.13
N ILE A 120 -8.88 1.32 -13.97
CA ILE A 120 -8.16 0.99 -12.74
C ILE A 120 -8.45 -0.47 -12.39
N THR A 121 -7.40 -1.28 -12.32
CA THR A 121 -7.50 -2.74 -12.15
C THR A 121 -8.07 -3.14 -10.79
N SER A 122 -7.70 -2.41 -9.72
CA SER A 122 -8.18 -2.60 -8.36
C SER A 122 -8.38 -1.24 -7.69
N ALA A 123 -9.61 -0.71 -7.77
CA ALA A 123 -9.91 0.61 -7.25
C ALA A 123 -10.17 0.61 -5.73
N VAL A 124 -10.57 -0.53 -5.14
CA VAL A 124 -10.69 -0.67 -3.68
C VAL A 124 -9.32 -0.64 -3.00
N ASP A 125 -8.30 -1.26 -3.60
CA ASP A 125 -6.90 -1.16 -3.13
C ASP A 125 -6.29 0.22 -3.38
N ARG A 126 -6.67 0.84 -4.51
CA ARG A 126 -6.16 2.13 -4.99
C ARG A 126 -7.21 3.23 -4.91
N TYR A 127 -7.93 3.29 -3.79
CA TYR A 127 -9.07 4.20 -3.66
C TYR A 127 -8.69 5.67 -3.84
N ASP A 128 -7.55 6.07 -3.27
CA ASP A 128 -7.04 7.44 -3.42
C ASP A 128 -6.64 7.78 -4.85
N MET A 129 -6.11 6.82 -5.60
CA MET A 129 -5.87 6.99 -7.02
C MET A 129 -7.20 7.18 -7.77
N ALA A 130 -8.19 6.33 -7.50
CA ALA A 130 -9.52 6.47 -8.09
C ALA A 130 -10.13 7.86 -7.82
N LEU A 131 -9.99 8.38 -6.59
CA LEU A 131 -10.38 9.75 -6.24
C LEU A 131 -9.66 10.81 -7.07
N SER A 132 -8.36 10.64 -7.33
CA SER A 132 -7.59 11.60 -8.12
C SER A 132 -8.07 11.66 -9.57
N PHE A 133 -8.34 10.50 -10.18
CA PHE A 133 -8.91 10.42 -11.54
C PHE A 133 -10.32 11.01 -11.62
N ASP A 134 -11.21 10.65 -10.67
CA ASP A 134 -12.57 11.19 -10.58
C ASP A 134 -12.56 12.73 -10.48
N ARG A 135 -11.70 13.28 -9.62
CA ARG A 135 -11.52 14.75 -9.47
C ARG A 135 -10.90 15.42 -10.69
N ALA A 136 -10.09 14.71 -11.47
CA ALA A 136 -9.53 15.20 -12.73
C ALA A 136 -10.53 15.11 -13.90
N GLY A 137 -11.74 14.59 -13.68
CA GLY A 137 -12.80 14.50 -14.69
C GLY A 137 -12.66 13.30 -15.62
N TYR A 138 -11.99 12.23 -15.19
CA TYR A 138 -11.87 11.01 -15.99
C TYR A 138 -13.12 10.15 -15.92
N GLU A 139 -13.53 9.64 -17.08
CA GLU A 139 -14.43 8.51 -17.16
C GLU A 139 -13.67 7.23 -16.81
N THR A 140 -13.80 6.79 -15.56
CA THR A 140 -13.12 5.61 -15.04
C THR A 140 -13.99 4.36 -15.08
N VAL A 141 -13.39 3.26 -15.55
CA VAL A 141 -13.86 1.90 -15.30
C VAL A 141 -13.02 1.29 -14.18
N TYR A 142 -13.69 0.84 -13.13
CA TYR A 142 -13.08 0.09 -12.04
C TYR A 142 -13.31 -1.40 -12.27
N CYS A 143 -12.22 -2.15 -12.24
CA CYS A 143 -12.19 -3.54 -12.66
C CYS A 143 -12.02 -4.51 -11.50
N ASP A 144 -12.37 -4.10 -10.28
CA ASP A 144 -12.27 -4.90 -9.06
C ASP A 144 -12.96 -6.27 -9.19
N LEU A 145 -14.16 -6.31 -9.78
CA LEU A 145 -14.86 -7.58 -10.05
C LEU A 145 -14.15 -8.40 -11.13
N MET A 146 -13.59 -7.73 -12.14
CA MET A 146 -12.97 -8.37 -13.31
C MET A 146 -11.63 -9.00 -12.96
N PHE A 147 -10.71 -8.25 -12.35
CA PHE A 147 -9.38 -8.75 -11.99
C PHE A 147 -9.32 -9.37 -10.61
N GLY A 148 -10.09 -8.84 -9.65
CA GLY A 148 -10.10 -9.36 -8.28
C GLY A 148 -10.92 -10.64 -8.13
N LEU A 149 -12.06 -10.75 -8.82
CA LEU A 149 -12.98 -11.89 -8.69
C LEU A 149 -13.17 -12.70 -9.98
N GLY A 150 -12.60 -12.28 -11.12
CA GLY A 150 -12.80 -12.97 -12.40
C GLY A 150 -14.22 -12.81 -12.98
N ILE A 151 -15.00 -11.87 -12.46
CA ILE A 151 -16.39 -11.61 -12.87
C ILE A 151 -16.38 -10.47 -13.91
N PRO A 152 -16.85 -10.68 -15.15
CA PRO A 152 -16.72 -9.73 -16.26
C PRO A 152 -17.74 -8.58 -16.18
N ILE A 153 -17.87 -7.95 -15.01
CA ILE A 153 -18.77 -6.82 -14.75
C ILE A 153 -17.94 -5.57 -14.47
N PRO A 154 -17.95 -4.56 -15.36
CA PRO A 154 -17.27 -3.30 -15.12
C PRO A 154 -18.07 -2.44 -14.13
N LEU A 155 -17.38 -1.80 -13.20
CA LEU A 155 -17.96 -0.78 -12.32
C LEU A 155 -17.62 0.61 -12.88
N LYS A 156 -18.58 1.52 -12.93
CA LYS A 156 -18.39 2.87 -13.48
C LYS A 156 -18.81 3.92 -12.47
N GLY A 157 -17.97 4.94 -12.31
CA GLY A 157 -18.22 6.05 -11.38
C GLY A 157 -17.94 5.70 -9.92
N LEU A 158 -17.34 6.63 -9.19
CA LEU A 158 -16.77 6.42 -7.86
C LEU A 158 -17.78 5.90 -6.82
N THR A 159 -19.06 6.23 -6.98
CA THR A 159 -20.15 5.81 -6.08
C THR A 159 -20.34 4.29 -6.03
N THR A 160 -19.90 3.57 -7.07
CA THR A 160 -19.95 2.09 -7.10
C THR A 160 -19.00 1.43 -6.11
N LEU A 161 -17.97 2.14 -5.62
CA LEU A 161 -16.98 1.65 -4.66
C LEU A 161 -17.40 1.87 -3.20
N LYS A 162 -18.40 2.74 -2.94
CA LYS A 162 -18.76 3.22 -1.60
C LYS A 162 -19.81 2.37 -0.86
N ARG A 163 -20.17 1.19 -1.38
CA ARG A 163 -21.25 0.36 -0.83
C ARG A 163 -20.75 -0.72 0.12
#